data_AF-A0A949Q8Y9-F1
#
_entry.id   AF-A0A949Q8Y9-F1
#
_cell.length_a   1.000
_cell.length_b   1.000
_cell.length_c   1.000
_cell.angle_alpha   90.00
_cell.angle_beta   90.00
_cell.angle_gamma   90.00
#
_symmetry.space_group_name_H-M   'P 1'
#
loop_
_entity.id
_entity.type
_entity.pdbx_description
1 polymer ?
#
loop_
_entity_poly.entity_id
_entity_poly.type
_entity_poly.pdbx_seq_one_letter_code
_entity_poly.pdbx_strand_id
1 'polypeptide(L)'
;GVLWIQTDVSTSVLNTGDYSAIGNNQMLAANPLTGEIRRFLTGPKGCEITGVSSTPDLRTLFVNVQHPGEPASERSDPEKPQAVSTWPDGAAGSRPRAATVVIRRADGGIIGT
;
A
#
# COMPACT_ATOMS: atom_id res chain seq x y z
N GLY A 1 -19.23 -9.53 -4.78
CA GLY A 1 -18.33 -8.36 -4.90
C GLY A 1 -16.94 -8.75 -4.46
N VAL A 2 -15.93 -7.97 -4.82
CA VAL A 2 -14.55 -8.17 -4.34
C VAL A 2 -14.46 -7.70 -2.90
N LEU A 3 -13.91 -8.54 -2.01
CA LEU A 3 -13.48 -8.11 -0.68
C LEU A 3 -12.04 -7.61 -0.77
N TRP A 4 -11.84 -6.34 -0.46
CA TRP A 4 -10.51 -5.74 -0.41
C TRP A 4 -9.91 -5.90 0.98
N ILE A 5 -8.69 -6.44 1.04
CA ILE A 5 -7.94 -6.68 2.28
C ILE A 5 -6.69 -5.81 2.22
N GLN A 6 -6.44 -5.01 3.25
CA GLN A 6 -5.28 -4.12 3.34
C GLN A 6 -4.44 -4.52 4.55
N THR A 7 -3.11 -4.43 4.45
CA THR A 7 -2.21 -4.89 5.52
C THR A 7 -1.44 -3.74 6.16
N ASP A 8 -1.25 -3.89 7.46
CA ASP A 8 -0.41 -3.04 8.32
C ASP A 8 0.46 -3.94 9.22
N VAL A 9 1.53 -4.46 8.64
CA VAL A 9 2.61 -5.10 9.38
C VAL A 9 3.57 -4.01 9.83
N SER A 10 3.83 -3.93 11.13
CA SER A 10 4.77 -2.97 11.72
C SER A 10 6.14 -3.06 11.04
N THR A 11 6.73 -1.89 10.78
CA THR A 11 8.05 -1.75 10.18
C THR A 11 9.16 -2.36 11.05
N SER A 12 8.92 -2.57 12.35
CA SER A 12 9.85 -3.22 13.28
C SER A 12 10.07 -4.72 13.01
N VAL A 13 9.08 -5.39 12.40
CA VAL A 13 9.12 -6.85 12.11
C VAL A 13 8.99 -7.17 10.62
N LEU A 14 8.67 -6.19 9.79
CA LEU A 14 8.56 -6.34 8.34
C LEU A 14 9.82 -6.96 7.73
N ASN A 15 9.66 -7.96 6.86
CA ASN A 15 10.75 -8.73 6.23
C ASN A 15 11.63 -9.52 7.21
N THR A 16 11.21 -9.74 8.46
CA THR A 16 11.90 -10.59 9.44
C THR A 16 11.01 -11.73 9.90
N GLY A 17 11.60 -12.82 10.42
CA GLY A 17 10.85 -13.96 10.95
C GLY A 17 9.79 -14.49 9.98
N ASP A 18 8.56 -14.62 10.48
CA ASP A 18 7.40 -15.09 9.71
C ASP A 18 7.00 -14.16 8.55
N TYR A 19 7.43 -12.89 8.58
CA TYR A 19 7.15 -11.89 7.55
C TYR A 19 8.24 -11.81 6.46
N SER A 20 9.31 -12.60 6.55
CA SER A 20 10.48 -12.53 5.65
C SER A 20 10.15 -12.71 4.16
N ALA A 21 9.11 -13.47 3.83
CA ALA A 21 8.70 -13.73 2.44
C ALA A 21 7.54 -12.84 1.94
N ILE A 22 7.01 -11.93 2.77
CA ILE A 22 5.77 -11.20 2.48
C ILE A 22 6.04 -9.90 1.70
N GLY A 23 7.21 -9.28 1.90
CA GLY A 23 7.55 -7.98 1.33
C GLY A 23 6.88 -6.82 2.06
N ASN A 24 6.76 -5.68 1.38
CA ASN A 24 6.05 -4.52 1.95
C ASN A 24 4.55 -4.80 2.17
N ASN A 25 3.92 -3.93 2.96
CA ASN A 25 2.47 -3.89 3.09
C ASN A 25 1.78 -3.77 1.74
N GLN A 26 0.58 -4.34 1.65
CA GLN A 26 -0.06 -4.65 0.39
C GLN A 26 -1.57 -4.58 0.50
N MET A 27 -2.22 -4.69 -0.65
CA MET A 27 -3.66 -4.87 -0.72
C MET A 27 -3.98 -6.06 -1.61
N LEU A 28 -4.87 -6.92 -1.11
CA LEU A 28 -5.32 -8.15 -1.74
C LEU A 28 -6.79 -8.04 -2.13
N ALA A 29 -7.15 -8.78 -3.17
CA ALA A 29 -8.52 -8.98 -3.62
C ALA A 29 -8.94 -10.42 -3.29
N ALA A 30 -10.03 -10.56 -2.55
CA ALA A 30 -10.61 -11.85 -2.20
C ALA A 30 -11.96 -12.04 -2.88
N ASN A 31 -12.21 -13.25 -3.37
CA ASN A 31 -13.54 -13.71 -3.74
C ASN A 31 -14.19 -14.39 -2.51
N PRO A 32 -15.21 -13.77 -1.88
CA PRO A 32 -15.80 -14.31 -0.65
C PRO A 32 -16.54 -15.64 -0.84
N LEU A 33 -16.89 -15.99 -2.07
CA LEU A 33 -17.61 -17.24 -2.37
C LEU A 33 -16.66 -18.43 -2.52
N THR A 34 -15.48 -18.21 -3.09
CA THR A 34 -14.52 -19.29 -3.36
C THR A 34 -13.36 -19.34 -2.37
N GLY A 35 -13.14 -18.25 -1.62
CA GLY A 35 -11.96 -18.10 -0.76
C GLY A 35 -10.67 -17.82 -1.54
N GLU A 36 -10.74 -17.62 -2.86
CA GLU A 36 -9.58 -17.26 -3.66
C GLU A 36 -9.10 -15.86 -3.28
N ILE A 37 -7.78 -15.71 -3.05
CA ILE A 37 -7.14 -14.44 -2.71
C ILE A 37 -5.99 -14.19 -3.68
N ARG A 38 -5.94 -12.99 -4.25
CA ARG A 38 -4.85 -12.52 -5.11
C ARG A 38 -4.30 -11.21 -4.60
N ARG A 39 -2.98 -11.05 -4.59
CA ARG A 39 -2.33 -9.76 -4.34
C ARG A 39 -2.67 -8.81 -5.49
N PHE A 40 -3.19 -7.62 -5.17
CA PHE A 40 -3.57 -6.61 -6.16
C PHE A 40 -2.51 -5.51 -6.29
N LEU A 41 -1.96 -5.04 -5.17
CA LEU A 41 -0.86 -4.07 -5.15
C LEU A 41 0.06 -4.26 -3.95
N THR A 42 1.27 -3.72 -4.04
CA THR A 42 2.25 -3.61 -2.95
C THR A 42 2.62 -2.14 -2.76
N GLY A 43 2.68 -1.70 -1.51
CA GLY A 43 3.00 -0.33 -1.12
C GLY A 43 4.49 -0.01 -1.16
N PRO A 44 4.85 1.28 -1.07
CA PRO A 44 6.23 1.72 -0.92
C PRO A 44 6.86 1.25 0.40
N LYS A 45 8.17 1.48 0.54
CA LYS A 45 8.91 1.11 1.75
C LYS A 45 8.39 1.89 2.96
N GLY A 46 8.26 1.19 4.09
CA GLY A 46 7.90 1.77 5.39
C GLY A 46 6.48 2.32 5.46
N CYS A 47 5.57 1.93 4.57
CA CYS A 47 4.16 2.33 4.64
C CYS A 47 3.30 1.19 5.19
N GLU A 48 2.08 1.53 5.60
CA GLU A 48 0.93 0.63 5.52
C GLU A 48 0.10 0.94 4.25
N ILE A 49 -0.75 0.01 3.87
CA ILE A 49 -1.85 0.28 2.94
C ILE A 49 -3.13 0.33 3.77
N THR A 50 -3.89 1.41 3.63
CA THR A 50 -5.08 1.66 4.44
C THR A 50 -6.09 2.48 3.66
N GLY A 51 -7.35 2.49 4.10
CA GLY A 51 -8.43 3.23 3.45
C GLY A 51 -8.72 2.78 2.02
N VAL A 52 -9.99 2.46 1.75
CA VAL A 52 -10.43 2.11 0.40
C VAL A 52 -11.79 2.71 0.12
N SER A 53 -11.93 3.32 -1.05
CA SER A 53 -13.21 3.80 -1.57
C SER A 53 -13.24 3.67 -3.09
N SER A 54 -14.43 3.60 -3.68
CA SER A 54 -14.62 3.46 -5.13
C SER A 54 -15.65 4.45 -5.64
N THR A 55 -15.52 4.85 -6.90
CA THR A 55 -16.62 5.50 -7.61
C THR A 55 -17.84 4.58 -7.71
N PRO A 56 -19.08 5.11 -7.82
CA PRO A 56 -20.29 4.29 -7.94
C PRO A 56 -20.30 3.35 -9.14
N ASP A 57 -19.60 3.70 -10.22
CA ASP A 57 -19.42 2.85 -11.41
C ASP A 57 -18.34 1.77 -11.26
N LEU A 58 -17.64 1.74 -10.12
CA LEU A 58 -16.56 0.81 -9.78
C LEU A 58 -15.35 0.86 -10.73
N ARG A 59 -15.19 1.93 -11.51
CA ARG A 59 -14.08 2.09 -12.47
C ARG A 59 -12.87 2.83 -11.91
N THR A 60 -13.02 3.47 -10.76
CA THR A 60 -11.93 4.14 -10.04
C THR A 60 -11.90 3.69 -8.58
N LEU A 61 -10.73 3.26 -8.13
CA LEU A 61 -10.47 2.88 -6.75
C LEU A 61 -9.49 3.87 -6.11
N PHE A 62 -9.83 4.41 -4.95
CA PHE A 62 -9.00 5.29 -4.14
C PHE A 62 -8.43 4.49 -2.98
N VAL A 63 -7.10 4.47 -2.84
CA VAL A 63 -6.39 3.71 -1.81
C VAL A 63 -5.38 4.63 -1.12
N ASN A 64 -5.29 4.61 0.21
CA ASN A 64 -4.30 5.42 0.91
C ASN A 64 -3.01 4.64 1.17
N VAL A 65 -1.91 5.37 1.03
CA VAL A 65 -0.58 4.98 1.50
C VAL A 65 -0.29 5.85 2.73
N GLN A 66 -0.23 5.24 3.91
CA GLN A 66 0.04 5.96 5.15
C GLN A 66 1.53 5.83 5.51
N HIS A 67 2.07 6.92 6.10
CA HIS A 67 3.42 7.03 6.65
C HIS A 67 4.56 6.39 5.83
N PRO A 68 4.61 6.56 4.49
CA PRO A 68 5.72 6.01 3.72
C PRO A 68 7.05 6.51 4.27
N GLY A 69 8.00 5.59 4.46
CA GLY A 69 9.31 5.90 5.03
C GLY A 69 9.43 5.78 6.55
N GLU A 70 8.44 5.20 7.24
CA GLU A 70 8.62 4.85 8.66
C GLU A 70 9.79 3.85 8.82
N PRO A 71 10.76 4.12 9.70
CA PRO A 71 11.86 3.21 9.99
C PRO A 71 11.46 2.10 10.96
N ALA A 72 12.24 1.02 11.04
CA ALA A 72 11.99 -0.10 11.96
C ALA A 72 11.92 0.30 13.46
N SER A 73 12.43 1.48 13.84
CA SER A 73 12.29 2.03 15.19
C SER A 73 10.95 2.73 15.44
N GLU A 74 10.11 2.88 14.41
CA GLU A 74 8.86 3.65 14.38
C GLU A 74 9.04 5.13 14.77
N ARG A 75 10.29 5.60 14.79
CA ARG A 75 10.69 6.96 15.16
C ARG A 75 11.54 7.54 14.06
N SER A 76 10.92 8.43 13.29
CA SER A 76 11.57 9.13 12.18
C SER A 76 12.62 10.13 12.67
N ASP A 77 13.78 10.16 11.99
CA ASP A 77 14.80 11.20 12.17
C ASP A 77 14.50 12.38 11.23
N PRO A 78 14.15 13.58 11.75
CA PRO A 78 13.81 14.72 10.91
C PRO A 78 14.99 15.22 10.05
N GLU A 79 16.23 14.95 10.45
CA GLU A 79 17.46 15.32 9.72
C GLU A 79 17.77 14.35 8.58
N LYS A 80 17.19 13.15 8.60
CA LYS A 80 17.37 12.12 7.56
C LYS A 80 16.02 11.64 7.01
N PRO A 81 15.20 12.53 6.44
CA PRO A 81 13.83 12.21 6.04
C PRO A 81 13.74 11.16 4.92
N GLN A 82 14.85 10.92 4.20
CA GLN A 82 14.93 10.03 3.04
C GLN A 82 15.50 8.65 3.37
N ALA A 83 15.78 8.35 4.65
CA ALA A 83 16.51 7.14 5.03
C ALA A 83 15.84 5.83 4.59
N VAL A 84 14.51 5.83 4.42
CA VAL A 84 13.72 4.63 4.10
C VAL A 84 12.98 4.75 2.76
N SER A 85 12.37 5.91 2.48
CA SER A 85 11.54 6.13 1.30
C SER A 85 11.63 7.57 0.82
N THR A 86 11.38 7.77 -0.46
CA THR A 86 11.20 9.08 -1.10
C THR A 86 9.88 9.15 -1.87
N TRP A 87 8.97 8.20 -1.62
CA TRP A 87 7.65 8.15 -2.22
C TRP A 87 6.81 9.39 -1.85
N PRO A 88 6.00 9.95 -2.77
CA PRO A 88 5.68 9.45 -4.12
C PRO A 88 6.65 9.88 -5.21
N ASP A 89 7.52 10.85 -4.94
CA ASP A 89 8.27 11.57 -5.97
C ASP A 89 9.56 10.85 -6.43
N GLY A 90 9.85 9.67 -5.88
CA GLY A 90 10.97 8.83 -6.31
C GLY A 90 12.32 9.51 -6.07
N ALA A 91 13.27 9.38 -6.99
CA ALA A 91 14.62 9.94 -6.81
C ALA A 91 14.65 11.47 -6.73
N ALA A 92 13.61 12.15 -7.21
CA ALA A 92 13.46 13.60 -7.10
C ALA A 92 12.77 14.03 -5.79
N GLY A 93 12.31 13.07 -4.98
CA GLY A 93 11.61 13.32 -3.73
C GLY A 93 12.52 13.77 -2.60
N SER A 94 11.95 14.55 -1.69
CA SER A 94 12.60 14.96 -0.44
C SER A 94 12.03 14.17 0.74
N ARG A 95 11.15 14.76 1.54
CA ARG A 95 10.45 14.05 2.61
C ARG A 95 9.34 13.17 1.99
N PRO A 96 9.27 11.87 2.30
CA PRO A 96 8.16 11.06 1.85
C PRO A 96 6.84 11.54 2.46
N ARG A 97 5.76 11.41 1.70
CA ARG A 97 4.45 12.01 2.01
C ARG A 97 3.37 10.97 1.87
N ALA A 98 2.49 10.86 2.85
CA ALA A 98 1.26 10.08 2.68
C ALA A 98 0.43 10.65 1.52
N ALA A 99 -0.24 9.77 0.77
CA ALA A 99 -1.15 10.20 -0.30
C ALA A 99 -2.21 9.15 -0.60
N THR A 100 -3.28 9.60 -1.24
CA THR A 100 -4.28 8.75 -1.86
C THR A 100 -3.89 8.49 -3.30
N VAL A 101 -3.74 7.22 -3.68
CA VAL A 101 -3.55 6.82 -5.08
C VAL A 101 -4.90 6.56 -5.73
N VAL A 102 -5.00 6.92 -7.00
CA VAL A 102 -6.19 6.72 -7.83
C VAL A 102 -5.87 5.62 -8.84
N ILE A 103 -6.50 4.46 -8.67
CA ILE A 103 -6.25 3.28 -9.49
C ILE A 103 -7.39 3.13 -10.49
N ARG A 104 -7.02 3.03 -11.76
CA ARG A 104 -7.93 2.83 -12.89
C ARG A 104 -7.38 1.74 -13.81
N ARG A 105 -8.25 0.99 -14.46
CA ARG A 105 -7.84 0.15 -15.58
C ARG A 105 -7.58 1.00 -16.81
N ALA A 106 -6.55 0.65 -17.58
CA ALA A 106 -6.21 1.33 -18.83
C ALA A 106 -7.34 1.21 -19.88
N ASP A 107 -8.11 0.13 -19.85
CA ASP A 107 -9.25 -0.10 -20.74
C ASP A 107 -10.57 0.51 -20.24
N GLY A 108 -10.55 1.20 -19.08
CA GLY A 108 -11.75 1.81 -18.48
C GLY A 108 -12.75 0.82 -17.87
N GLY A 109 -12.40 -0.45 -17.74
CA GLY A 109 -13.25 -1.48 -17.14
C GLY A 109 -13.45 -1.32 -15.63
N ILE A 110 -14.31 -2.17 -15.07
CA ILE A 110 -14.54 -2.25 -13.62
C ILE A 110 -13.29 -2.83 -12.94
N ILE A 111 -12.91 -2.25 -11.79
CA ILE A 111 -11.75 -2.71 -11.02
C ILE A 111 -12.04 -4.08 -10.39
N GLY A 112 -11.11 -5.02 -10.55
CA GLY A 112 -11.20 -6.35 -9.93
C GLY A 112 -12.07 -7.38 -10.68
N THR A 113 -12.43 -7.11 -11.94
CA THR A 113 -13.13 -8.05 -12.84
C THR A 113 -12.24 -8.53 -13.97
#